data_AF-A0A9E2I6L4-F1
#
_entry.id   AF-A0A9E2I6L4-F1
#
_cell.length_a   1.000
_cell.length_b   1.000
_cell.length_c   1.000
_cell.angle_alpha   90.00
_cell.angle_beta   90.00
_cell.angle_gamma   90.00
#
_symmetry.space_group_name_H-M   'P 1'
#
loop_
_entity.id
_entity.type
_entity.pdbx_description
1 polymer ?
#
loop_
_entity_poly.entity_id
_entity_poly.type
_entity_poly.pdbx_seq_one_letter_code
_entity_poly.pdbx_strand_id
1 'polypeptide(L)'
;MSRYPYLPVLELRRGEAVESVHFGAFVIVNSHGELVASYGGPDLVTFLRSSAKPFQALPFIESGGHERWNLTPREIAIICASHTGTDEHVSVLQEIQGKIGVTQDDLL
;
A
#
# COMPACT_ATOMS: atom_id res chain seq x y z
N MET A 1 8.92 -24.22 15.55
CA MET A 1 8.88 -22.92 14.83
C MET A 1 9.94 -22.95 13.74
N SER A 2 9.58 -22.67 12.49
CA SER A 2 10.53 -22.63 11.37
C SER A 2 11.69 -21.68 11.69
N ARG A 3 12.94 -22.11 11.45
CA ARG A 3 14.13 -21.26 11.59
C ARG A 3 14.18 -20.10 10.60
N TYR A 4 13.32 -20.12 9.58
CA TYR A 4 13.28 -19.12 8.53
C TYR A 4 11.90 -18.44 8.50
N PRO A 5 11.84 -17.11 8.61
CA PRO A 5 10.57 -16.39 8.60
C PRO A 5 9.91 -16.37 7.22
N TYR A 6 10.68 -16.53 6.14
CA TYR A 6 10.17 -16.64 4.78
C TYR A 6 10.16 -18.10 4.31
N LEU A 7 9.05 -18.55 3.74
CA LEU A 7 8.85 -19.88 3.18
C LEU A 7 8.45 -19.78 1.69
N PRO A 8 8.56 -20.85 0.88
CA PRO A 8 8.13 -20.83 -0.52
C PRO A 8 6.63 -20.51 -0.66
N VAL A 9 6.28 -19.40 -1.31
CA VAL A 9 4.87 -18.96 -1.49
C VAL A 9 4.38 -19.06 -2.93
N LEU A 10 5.29 -19.08 -3.90
CA LEU A 10 4.94 -19.08 -5.32
C LEU A 10 6.04 -19.77 -6.14
N GLU A 11 5.64 -20.68 -7.02
CA GLU A 11 6.50 -21.24 -8.05
C GLU A 11 6.14 -20.64 -9.42
N LEU A 12 7.15 -20.16 -10.14
CA LEU A 12 7.05 -19.84 -11.56
C LEU A 12 7.58 -21.04 -12.35
N ARG A 13 6.77 -21.59 -13.26
CA ARG A 13 7.13 -22.75 -14.08
C ARG A 13 7.32 -22.35 -15.55
N ARG A 14 8.27 -22.99 -16.25
CA ARG A 14 8.40 -22.97 -17.72
C ARG A 14 8.18 -24.39 -18.23
N GLY A 15 6.97 -24.64 -18.75
CA GLY A 15 6.52 -26.01 -19.00
C GLY A 15 6.45 -26.79 -17.68
N GLU A 16 7.04 -27.99 -17.65
CA GLU A 16 7.04 -28.82 -16.45
C GLU A 16 8.15 -28.47 -15.43
N ALA A 17 9.13 -27.66 -15.81
CA ALA A 17 10.22 -27.28 -14.93
C ALA A 17 9.84 -26.08 -14.05
N VAL A 18 10.12 -26.18 -12.74
CA VAL A 18 10.11 -25.01 -11.85
C VAL A 18 11.32 -24.15 -12.19
N GLU A 19 11.06 -22.94 -12.67
CA GLU A 19 12.09 -21.99 -13.07
C GLU A 19 12.50 -21.07 -11.91
N SER A 20 11.55 -20.66 -11.08
CA SER A 20 11.81 -19.78 -9.94
C SER A 20 10.89 -20.09 -8.76
N VAL A 21 11.42 -19.99 -7.55
CA VAL A 21 10.67 -20.13 -6.29
C VAL A 21 10.77 -18.82 -5.53
N HIS A 22 9.64 -18.18 -5.26
CA HIS A 22 9.56 -16.95 -4.48
C HIS A 22 9.30 -17.31 -3.02
N PHE A 23 10.11 -16.75 -2.13
CA PHE A 23 9.96 -16.92 -0.69
C PHE A 23 9.26 -15.71 -0.10
N GLY A 24 8.35 -15.95 0.83
CA GLY A 24 7.54 -14.91 1.45
C GLY A 24 6.91 -15.38 2.76
N ALA A 25 6.20 -14.47 3.40
CA ALA A 25 5.38 -14.74 4.57
C ALA A 25 4.10 -13.91 4.43
N PHE A 26 2.99 -14.43 4.92
CA PHE A 26 1.73 -13.69 4.95
C PHE A 26 0.94 -14.00 6.22
N VAL A 27 0.08 -13.04 6.57
CA VAL A 27 -0.89 -13.11 7.65
C VAL A 27 -2.19 -12.53 7.13
N ILE A 28 -3.31 -13.19 7.42
CA ILE A 28 -4.66 -12.71 7.16
C ILE A 28 -5.31 -12.48 8.52
N VAL A 29 -5.75 -11.26 8.78
CA VAL A 29 -6.50 -10.90 9.99
C VAL A 29 -7.90 -10.40 9.62
N ASN A 30 -8.87 -10.63 10.50
CA ASN A 30 -10.19 -10.04 10.36
C ASN A 30 -10.25 -8.62 10.97
N SER A 31 -11.41 -7.96 10.89
CA SER A 31 -11.61 -6.61 11.44
C SER A 31 -11.55 -6.54 12.97
N HIS A 32 -11.62 -7.67 13.67
CA HIS A 32 -11.44 -7.74 15.13
C HIS A 32 -9.97 -7.94 15.52
N GLY A 33 -9.06 -8.01 14.54
CA GLY A 33 -7.64 -8.27 14.76
C GLY A 33 -7.30 -9.74 15.00
N GLU A 34 -8.24 -10.66 14.77
CA GLU A 34 -8.03 -12.08 14.97
C GLU A 34 -7.33 -12.70 13.76
N LEU A 35 -6.35 -13.59 14.02
CA LEU A 35 -5.62 -14.32 12.99
C LEU A 35 -6.52 -15.35 12.31
N VAL A 36 -6.78 -15.16 11.02
CA VAL A 36 -7.55 -16.09 10.18
C VAL A 36 -6.64 -17.15 9.55
N ALA A 37 -5.49 -16.74 9.04
CA ALA A 37 -4.52 -17.63 8.42
C ALA A 37 -3.11 -17.01 8.42
N SER A 38 -2.08 -17.86 8.39
CA SER A 38 -0.70 -17.42 8.18
C SER A 38 0.13 -18.47 7.45
N TYR A 39 1.21 -18.02 6.82
CA TYR A 39 2.24 -18.88 6.24
C TYR A 39 3.60 -18.20 6.38
N GLY A 40 4.62 -18.96 6.77
CA GLY A 40 5.91 -18.39 7.19
C GLY A 40 5.92 -17.96 8.65
N GLY A 41 6.67 -16.91 8.97
CA GLY A 41 6.77 -16.33 10.31
C GLY A 41 5.74 -15.20 10.51
N PRO A 42 4.62 -15.43 11.21
CA PRO A 42 3.59 -14.39 11.43
C PRO A 42 4.09 -13.22 12.28
N ASP A 43 5.07 -13.46 13.16
CA ASP A 43 5.67 -12.45 14.05
C ASP A 43 6.87 -11.72 13.39
N LEU A 44 7.05 -11.87 12.08
CA LEU A 44 8.14 -11.23 11.36
C LEU A 44 8.01 -9.70 11.40
N VAL A 45 9.02 -9.04 11.96
CA VAL A 45 9.18 -7.59 11.87
C VAL A 45 9.93 -7.23 10.59
N THR A 46 9.33 -6.40 9.73
CA THR A 46 9.95 -5.93 8.49
C THR A 46 9.52 -4.49 8.17
N PHE A 47 10.19 -3.85 7.22
CA PHE A 47 9.85 -2.49 6.80
C PHE A 47 8.56 -2.50 5.95
N LEU A 48 7.57 -1.68 6.32
CA LEU A 48 6.35 -1.48 5.52
C LEU A 48 6.63 -0.88 4.15
N ARG A 49 7.72 -0.12 4.01
CA ARG A 49 8.06 0.60 2.77
C ARG A 49 6.82 1.38 2.32
N SER A 50 6.45 1.28 1.04
CA SER A 50 5.34 2.03 0.51
C SER A 50 3.95 1.55 0.94
N SER A 51 3.81 0.38 1.58
CA SER A 51 2.52 -0.03 2.15
C SER A 51 2.15 0.80 3.38
N ALA A 52 3.06 1.63 3.90
CA ALA A 52 2.81 2.53 5.02
C ALA A 52 1.90 3.73 4.68
N LYS A 53 1.67 4.04 3.39
CA LYS A 53 0.97 5.25 2.95
C LYS A 53 -0.40 5.50 3.62
N PRO A 54 -1.29 4.50 3.80
CA PRO A 54 -2.54 4.73 4.53
C PRO A 54 -2.32 5.20 5.97
N PHE A 55 -1.32 4.64 6.66
CA PHE A 55 -0.96 5.06 8.02
C PHE A 55 -0.31 6.45 8.04
N GLN A 56 0.40 6.83 6.98
CA GLN A 56 0.95 8.18 6.82
C GLN A 56 -0.14 9.21 6.52
N ALA A 57 -1.20 8.81 5.80
CA ALA A 57 -2.35 9.66 5.49
C ALA A 57 -3.30 9.82 6.70
N LEU A 58 -3.33 8.84 7.61
CA LEU A 58 -4.28 8.80 8.71
C LEU A 58 -4.26 10.08 9.59
N PRO A 59 -3.11 10.62 10.03
CA PRO A 59 -3.11 11.86 10.81
C PRO A 59 -3.70 13.06 10.06
N PHE A 60 -3.49 13.14 8.74
CA PHE A 60 -4.09 14.19 7.90
C PHE A 60 -5.62 14.06 7.88
N ILE A 61 -6.13 12.83 7.72
CA ILE A 61 -7.58 12.55 7.75
C ILE A 61 -8.16 12.85 9.14
N GLU A 62 -7.56 12.34 10.22
CA GLU A 62 -8.02 12.54 11.60
C GLU A 62 -7.99 14.02 12.04
N SER A 63 -7.08 14.81 11.46
CA SER A 63 -6.99 16.26 11.72
C SER A 63 -8.04 17.10 10.99
N GLY A 64 -8.96 16.48 10.24
CA GLY A 64 -9.97 17.20 9.47
C GLY A 64 -9.47 17.71 8.11
N GLY A 65 -8.32 17.21 7.64
CA GLY A 65 -7.63 17.73 6.46
C GLY A 65 -8.41 17.51 5.16
N HIS A 66 -9.08 16.36 5.04
CA HIS A 66 -9.88 16.04 3.87
C HIS A 66 -11.17 16.87 3.79
N GLU A 67 -11.81 17.17 4.92
CA GLU A 67 -12.98 18.05 4.97
C GLU A 67 -12.59 19.50 4.66
N ARG A 68 -11.46 19.98 5.21
CA ARG A 68 -10.94 21.33 4.95
C ARG A 68 -10.82 21.61 3.45
N TRP A 69 -10.34 20.64 2.69
CA TRP A 69 -10.11 20.78 1.25
C TRP A 69 -11.18 20.08 0.40
N ASN A 70 -12.25 19.58 1.02
CA ASN A 70 -13.32 18.84 0.35
C ASN A 70 -12.79 17.74 -0.60
N LEU A 71 -11.87 16.92 -0.09
CA LEU A 71 -11.32 15.78 -0.82
C LEU A 71 -12.34 14.65 -0.90
N THR A 72 -12.51 14.11 -2.10
CA THR A 72 -13.37 12.98 -2.42
C THR A 72 -12.70 11.66 -2.06
N PRO A 73 -13.46 10.55 -1.96
CA PRO A 73 -12.86 9.22 -1.78
C PRO A 73 -11.82 8.85 -2.85
N ARG A 74 -12.00 9.31 -4.09
CA ARG A 74 -11.05 9.09 -5.20
C ARG A 74 -9.72 9.80 -4.95
N GLU A 75 -9.76 11.02 -4.45
CA GLU A 75 -8.57 11.80 -4.11
C GLU A 75 -7.89 11.23 -2.86
N ILE A 76 -8.64 10.79 -1.85
CA ILE A 76 -8.05 10.11 -0.68
C ILE A 76 -7.35 8.81 -1.10
N ALA A 77 -7.94 8.05 -2.04
CA ALA A 77 -7.33 6.83 -2.56
C ALA A 77 -5.96 7.09 -3.22
N ILE A 78 -5.78 8.24 -3.89
CA ILE A 78 -4.47 8.57 -4.50
C ILE A 78 -3.39 8.76 -3.42
N ILE A 79 -3.74 9.36 -2.28
CA ILE A 79 -2.81 9.62 -1.17
C ILE A 79 -2.37 8.30 -0.50
N CYS A 80 -3.27 7.32 -0.43
CA CYS A 80 -3.07 6.08 0.31
C CYS A 80 -2.33 4.96 -0.45
N ALA A 81 -1.90 5.17 -1.69
CA ALA A 81 -1.41 4.09 -2.55
C ALA A 81 -0.18 4.45 -3.37
N SER A 82 0.43 3.42 -3.95
CA SER A 82 1.46 3.57 -4.99
C SER A 82 0.84 3.41 -6.35
N HIS A 83 1.15 4.36 -7.22
CA HIS A 83 0.54 4.45 -8.54
C HIS A 83 1.61 4.32 -9.61
N THR A 84 1.22 3.77 -10.75
CA THR A 84 2.08 3.67 -11.94
C THR A 84 2.18 4.98 -12.71
N GLY A 85 1.44 6.02 -12.29
CA GLY A 85 1.50 7.35 -12.91
C GLY A 85 0.74 7.48 -14.24
N THR A 86 -0.31 6.67 -14.43
CA THR A 86 -1.24 6.84 -15.58
C THR A 86 -1.87 8.23 -15.63
N ASP A 87 -2.36 8.63 -16.80
CA ASP A 87 -3.07 9.90 -17.01
C ASP A 87 -4.24 10.09 -16.03
N GLU A 88 -4.91 9.01 -15.66
CA GLU A 88 -5.97 9.06 -14.65
C GLU A 88 -5.44 9.47 -13.27
N HIS A 89 -4.31 8.90 -12.84
CA HIS A 89 -3.69 9.31 -11.57
C HIS A 89 -3.26 10.79 -11.62
N VAL A 90 -2.72 11.24 -12.76
CA VAL A 90 -2.32 12.64 -12.95
C VAL A 90 -3.52 13.57 -12.88
N SER A 91 -4.63 13.21 -13.53
CA SER A 91 -5.88 13.98 -13.47
C SER A 91 -6.37 14.17 -12.03
N VAL A 92 -6.35 13.10 -11.21
CA VAL A 92 -6.75 13.19 -9.79
C VAL A 92 -5.79 14.08 -9.00
N LEU A 93 -4.48 14.00 -9.25
CA LEU A 93 -3.51 14.87 -8.60
C LEU A 93 -3.69 16.34 -8.97
N GLN A 94 -4.06 16.64 -10.21
CA GLN A 94 -4.37 17.99 -10.67
C GLN A 94 -5.64 18.55 -10.00
N GLU A 95 -6.66 17.71 -9.78
CA GLU A 95 -7.86 18.07 -9.01
C GLU A 95 -7.49 18.45 -7.56
N ILE A 96 -6.63 17.65 -6.91
CA ILE A 96 -6.14 17.95 -5.55
C ILE A 96 -5.33 19.26 -5.54
N GLN A 97 -4.39 19.41 -6.47
CA GLN A 97 -3.56 20.61 -6.63
C GLN A 97 -4.42 21.87 -6.77
N GLY A 98 -5.47 21.81 -7.60
CA GLY A 98 -6.42 22.90 -7.76
C GLY A 98 -7.17 23.27 -6.48
N LYS A 99 -7.48 22.29 -5.62
CA LYS A 99 -8.13 22.52 -4.32
C LYS A 99 -7.19 23.14 -3.30
N ILE A 100 -5.95 22.68 -3.23
CA ILE A 100 -4.97 23.12 -2.22
C ILE A 100 -4.16 24.36 -2.66
N GLY A 101 -4.26 24.76 -3.93
CA GLY A 101 -3.53 25.89 -4.49
C GLY A 101 -2.04 25.63 -4.70
N VAL A 102 -1.64 24.37 -4.89
CA VAL A 102 -0.25 23.96 -5.16
C VAL A 102 -0.08 23.74 -6.65
N THR A 103 1.00 24.27 -7.21
CA THR A 103 1.37 24.12 -8.62
C THR A 103 2.53 23.14 -8.78
N GLN A 104 2.85 22.78 -10.02
CA GLN A 104 4.01 21.93 -10.30
C GLN A 104 5.33 22.59 -9.86
N ASP A 105 5.43 23.91 -9.97
CA ASP A 105 6.64 24.66 -9.61
C ASP A 105 6.92 24.63 -8.09
N ASP A 106 5.90 24.36 -7.27
CA ASP A 106 6.04 24.20 -5.82
C ASP A 106 6.61 22.83 -5.40
N LEU A 107 6.80 21.91 -6.35
CA LEU A 107 7.22 20.52 -6.09
C LEU A 107 8.69 20.23 -6.42
N LEU A 108 9.44 21.25 -6.85
CA LEU A 108 10.86 21.17 -7.26
C LEU A 108 11.76 21.95 -6.31
#